data_AF-A0A914YFC8-F1
#
_entry.id   AF-A0A914YFC8-F1
#
_cell.length_a   1.000
_cell.length_b   1.000
_cell.length_c   1.000
_cell.angle_alpha   90.00
_cell.angle_beta   90.00
_cell.angle_gamma   90.00
#
_symmetry.space_group_name_H-M   'P 1'
#
loop_
_entity.id
_entity.type
_entity.pdbx_description
1 polymer ?
#
loop_
_entity_poly.entity_id
_entity_poly.type
_entity_poly.pdbx_seq_one_letter_code
_entity_poly.pdbx_strand_id
1 'polypeptide(L)'
;MHIRSGKVIKTQLRIQSENMEIMDKESSYSYLGVPTGFKIFPSATETIEQLKKEVKSIDDSLLYPWQKFDAINTFITTKLSFHLKCGTVPKKSLNELDALIKKVGKKWMNLPVTASCELLYLPYTAGGMNIIPTSVLCDISTVSHAFRLLTSNDRITQKLAYDSMKEVVQRRIRKEPTMEEIAQFYNGASSTNIPQLNTDVSSCWTKLRGAMRRLSSKMKITFEPDVSKKKFNLIINKAAATRFNVEAQLRDATRNYFKQTLLAKPSQGRVYNVTAKILFRIISTVMEISLDLLNGILFIVLVSILCL
;
A
#
# COMPACT_ATOMS: atom_id res chain seq x y z
N MET A 1 13.61 -29.29 1.17
CA MET A 1 12.33 -29.96 0.84
C MET A 1 12.59 -30.92 -0.31
N HIS A 2 12.52 -32.24 -0.08
CA HIS A 2 12.74 -33.23 -1.14
C HIS A 2 11.38 -33.78 -1.57
N ILE A 3 10.83 -33.28 -2.69
CA ILE A 3 9.55 -33.70 -3.24
C ILE A 3 9.85 -34.62 -4.44
N ARG A 4 9.33 -35.85 -4.42
CA ARG A 4 9.33 -36.73 -5.60
C ARG A 4 7.88 -37.11 -5.91
N SER A 5 7.43 -36.81 -7.12
CA SER A 5 6.08 -37.15 -7.62
C SER A 5 4.93 -36.73 -6.70
N GLY A 6 5.03 -35.53 -6.09
CA GLY A 6 3.96 -34.97 -5.27
C GLY A 6 3.75 -35.61 -3.89
N LYS A 7 4.59 -36.56 -3.47
CA LYS A 7 4.63 -37.08 -2.10
C LYS A 7 5.83 -36.49 -1.35
N VAL A 8 5.60 -36.04 -0.11
CA VAL A 8 6.66 -35.55 0.77
C VAL A 8 7.45 -36.76 1.26
N ILE A 9 8.72 -36.86 0.88
CA ILE A 9 9.60 -37.91 1.40
C ILE A 9 10.00 -37.50 2.81
N LYS A 10 9.77 -38.38 3.80
CA LYS A 10 10.21 -38.19 5.20
C LYS A 10 11.74 -38.23 5.27
N THR A 11 12.39 -37.14 4.88
CA THR A 11 13.83 -36.96 5.04
C THR A 11 14.04 -36.27 6.38
N GLN A 12 14.64 -36.97 7.34
CA GLN A 12 15.00 -36.37 8.61
C GLN A 12 16.26 -35.52 8.40
N LEU A 13 16.12 -34.21 8.53
CA LEU A 13 17.22 -33.26 8.48
C LEU A 13 17.43 -32.71 9.89
N ARG A 14 18.69 -32.71 10.33
CA ARG A 14 19.07 -32.16 11.64
C ARG A 14 19.81 -30.84 11.46
N ILE A 15 19.42 -29.83 12.22
CA ILE A 15 20.17 -28.58 12.37
C ILE A 15 20.54 -28.47 13.84
N GLN A 16 21.83 -28.30 14.16
CA GLN A 16 22.33 -28.18 15.54
C GLN A 16 21.82 -29.29 16.48
N SER A 17 21.76 -30.54 15.98
CA SER A 17 21.27 -31.73 16.70
C SER A 17 19.77 -31.77 17.00
N GLU A 18 19.00 -30.76 16.59
CA GLU A 18 17.53 -30.79 16.62
C GLU A 18 16.98 -31.31 15.29
N ASN A 19 15.92 -32.13 15.38
CA ASN A 19 15.21 -32.61 14.20
C ASN A 19 14.34 -31.47 13.65
N MET A 20 14.51 -31.13 12.37
CA MET A 20 13.60 -30.20 11.73
C MET A 20 12.20 -30.80 11.60
N GLU A 21 11.19 -30.01 11.95
CA GLU A 21 9.79 -30.39 11.79
C GLU A 21 9.46 -30.56 10.30
N ILE A 22 8.99 -31.75 9.92
CA ILE A 22 8.62 -32.04 8.53
C ILE A 22 7.20 -31.53 8.32
N MET A 23 7.06 -30.55 7.42
CA MET A 23 5.79 -29.94 7.10
C MET A 23 5.06 -30.73 6.01
N ASP A 24 3.90 -31.29 6.37
CA ASP A 24 2.95 -31.89 5.45
C ASP A 24 2.17 -30.84 4.66
N LYS A 25 1.54 -31.24 3.55
CA LYS A 25 0.76 -30.33 2.66
C LYS A 25 -0.39 -29.60 3.36
N GLU A 26 -0.90 -30.13 4.46
CA GLU A 26 -2.00 -29.53 5.22
C GLU A 26 -1.53 -28.73 6.42
N SER A 27 -0.26 -28.89 6.80
CA SER A 27 0.34 -28.16 7.91
C SER A 27 0.88 -26.79 7.45
N SER A 28 0.95 -25.86 8.39
CA SER A 28 1.63 -24.57 8.23
C SER A 28 2.44 -24.30 9.49
N TYR A 29 3.56 -23.61 9.33
CA TYR A 29 4.32 -23.07 10.46
C TYR A 29 4.11 -21.56 10.54
N SER A 30 4.19 -21.00 11.74
CA SER A 30 4.09 -19.56 11.93
C SER A 30 5.47 -18.93 11.76
N TYR A 31 5.62 -18.09 10.74
CA TYR A 31 6.80 -17.24 10.60
C TYR A 31 6.43 -15.81 10.95
N LEU A 32 6.90 -15.32 12.10
CA LEU A 32 6.63 -13.96 12.60
C LEU A 32 5.12 -13.63 12.62
N GLY A 33 4.28 -14.60 13.04
CA GLY A 33 2.83 -14.44 13.10
C GLY A 33 2.11 -14.53 11.75
N VAL A 34 2.81 -14.89 10.67
CA VAL A 34 2.21 -15.19 9.36
C VAL A 34 2.30 -16.70 9.10
N PRO A 35 1.16 -17.41 9.01
CA PRO A 35 1.15 -18.83 8.68
C PRO A 35 1.70 -19.03 7.27
N THR A 36 2.77 -19.80 7.19
CA THR A 36 3.47 -20.17 5.95
C THR A 36 3.32 -21.67 5.75
N GLY A 37 2.78 -22.08 4.62
CA GLY A 37 2.51 -23.47 4.32
C GLY A 37 1.99 -23.65 2.90
N PHE A 38 1.66 -24.89 2.53
CA PHE A 38 1.16 -25.19 1.19
C PHE A 38 -0.28 -24.68 0.97
N LYS A 39 -1.11 -24.70 2.02
CA LYS A 39 -2.39 -24.00 2.07
C LYS A 39 -2.19 -22.57 2.57
N ILE A 40 -2.92 -21.63 1.98
CA ILE A 40 -2.91 -20.24 2.40
C ILE A 40 -3.94 -20.05 3.51
N PHE A 41 -3.47 -19.77 4.72
CA PHE A 41 -4.32 -19.45 5.85
C PHE A 41 -4.50 -17.92 5.95
N PRO A 42 -5.72 -17.43 6.30
CA PRO A 42 -5.90 -16.02 6.59
C PRO A 42 -4.99 -15.63 7.75
N SER A 43 -4.14 -14.64 7.49
CA SER A 43 -3.21 -14.09 8.46
C SER A 43 -3.74 -12.75 8.97
N ALA A 44 -3.31 -12.33 10.14
CA ALA A 44 -3.58 -11.00 10.70
C ALA A 44 -5.00 -10.73 11.18
N THR A 45 -5.90 -11.72 11.23
CA THR A 45 -7.25 -11.53 11.81
C THR A 45 -7.15 -11.08 13.27
N GLU A 46 -6.36 -11.81 14.07
CA GLU A 46 -6.10 -11.46 15.47
C GLU A 46 -5.40 -10.09 15.58
N THR A 47 -4.39 -9.85 14.74
CA THR A 47 -3.71 -8.55 14.69
C THR A 47 -4.68 -7.41 14.40
N ILE A 48 -5.61 -7.58 13.45
CA ILE A 48 -6.61 -6.56 13.11
C ILE A 48 -7.58 -6.33 14.28
N GLU A 49 -8.01 -7.38 14.97
CA GLU A 49 -8.85 -7.22 16.18
C GLU A 49 -8.10 -6.49 17.29
N GLN A 50 -6.81 -6.77 17.47
CA GLN A 50 -5.97 -6.03 18.38
C GLN A 50 -5.81 -4.56 17.96
N LEU A 51 -5.60 -4.28 16.68
CA LEU A 51 -5.54 -2.92 16.14
C LEU A 51 -6.86 -2.17 16.33
N LYS A 52 -8.01 -2.83 16.20
CA LYS A 52 -9.33 -2.24 16.50
C LYS A 52 -9.43 -1.82 17.98
N LYS A 53 -8.89 -2.62 18.91
CA LYS A 53 -8.81 -2.26 20.34
C LYS A 53 -7.87 -1.07 20.55
N GLU A 54 -6.69 -1.07 19.94
CA GLU A 54 -5.72 0.02 20.04
C GLU A 54 -6.29 1.34 19.49
N VAL A 55 -7.02 1.32 18.38
CA VAL A 55 -7.70 2.51 17.85
C VAL A 55 -8.73 3.07 18.85
N LYS A 56 -9.45 2.21 19.58
CA LYS A 56 -10.36 2.66 20.66
C LYS A 56 -9.58 3.27 21.82
N SER A 57 -8.49 2.64 22.26
CA SER A 57 -7.62 3.21 23.29
C SER A 57 -7.04 4.57 22.90
N ILE A 58 -6.70 4.77 21.61
CA ILE A 58 -6.29 6.09 21.10
C ILE A 58 -7.47 7.08 21.12
N ASP A 59 -8.68 6.66 20.75
CA ASP A 59 -9.88 7.52 20.82
C ASP A 59 -10.16 7.99 22.26
N ASP A 60 -10.05 7.10 23.23
CA ASP A 60 -10.32 7.37 24.66
C ASP A 60 -9.17 8.13 25.36
N SER A 61 -8.00 8.23 24.71
CA SER A 61 -6.87 8.96 25.26
C SER A 61 -7.08 10.48 25.32
N LEU A 62 -6.35 11.14 26.22
CA LEU A 62 -6.32 12.61 26.37
C LEU A 62 -5.41 13.32 25.35
N LEU A 63 -5.01 12.62 24.29
CA LEU A 63 -4.17 13.18 23.24
C LEU A 63 -4.91 14.26 22.42
N TYR A 64 -4.18 15.25 21.93
CA TYR A 64 -4.73 16.21 20.98
C TYR A 64 -5.09 15.50 19.66
N PRO A 65 -6.09 16.01 18.89
CA PRO A 65 -6.52 15.39 17.63
C PRO A 65 -5.37 15.05 16.66
N TRP A 66 -4.41 15.97 16.49
CA TRP A 66 -3.26 15.75 15.62
C TRP A 66 -2.33 14.63 16.11
N GLN A 67 -2.16 14.48 17.43
CA GLN A 67 -1.38 13.39 18.04
C GLN A 67 -2.07 12.05 17.85
N LYS A 68 -3.41 12.01 17.93
CA LYS A 68 -4.18 10.79 17.65
C LYS A 68 -3.99 10.33 16.19
N PHE A 69 -3.97 11.27 15.25
CA PHE A 69 -3.69 10.97 13.85
C PHE A 69 -2.26 10.48 13.63
N ASP A 70 -1.28 11.12 14.27
CA ASP A 70 0.11 10.68 14.22
C ASP A 70 0.26 9.26 14.81
N ALA A 71 -0.40 8.97 15.93
CA ALA A 71 -0.40 7.64 16.54
C ALA A 71 -0.99 6.56 15.60
N ILE A 72 -2.05 6.86 14.84
CA ILE A 72 -2.57 5.93 13.82
C ILE A 72 -1.52 5.66 12.72
N ASN A 73 -0.90 6.70 12.19
CA ASN A 73 0.07 6.57 11.11
C ASN A 73 1.35 5.85 11.59
N THR A 74 1.76 6.08 12.83
CA THR A 74 3.01 5.56 13.40
C THR A 74 2.86 4.16 13.98
N PHE A 75 1.77 3.83 14.69
CA PHE A 75 1.62 2.53 15.35
C PHE A 75 0.71 1.57 14.61
N ILE A 76 -0.46 2.01 14.14
CA ILE A 76 -1.44 1.13 13.52
C ILE A 76 -0.97 0.71 12.12
N THR A 77 -0.57 1.68 11.30
CA THR A 77 -0.15 1.42 9.91
C THR A 77 1.13 0.58 9.85
N THR A 78 2.08 0.81 10.75
CA THR A 78 3.37 0.09 10.76
C THR A 78 3.20 -1.37 11.18
N LYS A 79 2.45 -1.65 12.26
CA LYS A 79 2.10 -3.02 12.69
C LYS A 79 1.41 -3.81 11.59
N LEU A 80 0.52 -3.16 10.85
CA LEU A 80 -0.21 -3.80 9.77
C LEU A 80 0.67 -4.06 8.53
N SER A 81 1.69 -3.21 8.29
CA SER A 81 2.48 -3.22 7.06
C SER A 81 3.15 -4.56 6.73
N PHE A 82 3.63 -5.30 7.73
CA PHE A 82 4.22 -6.62 7.54
C PHE A 82 3.19 -7.63 7.03
N HIS A 83 2.03 -7.67 7.67
CA HIS A 83 0.93 -8.55 7.28
C HIS A 83 0.37 -8.21 5.89
N LEU A 84 0.34 -6.93 5.51
CA LEU A 84 -0.11 -6.53 4.16
C LEU A 84 0.84 -6.99 3.05
N LYS A 85 2.13 -7.14 3.35
CA LYS A 85 3.16 -7.55 2.39
C LYS A 85 3.29 -9.06 2.30
N CYS A 86 3.35 -9.74 3.44
CA CYS A 86 3.68 -11.17 3.52
C CYS A 86 2.45 -12.07 3.70
N GLY A 87 1.33 -11.51 4.16
CA GLY A 87 0.17 -12.27 4.60
C GLY A 87 -0.94 -12.44 3.57
N THR A 88 -1.99 -13.15 4.01
CA THR A 88 -3.29 -13.18 3.35
C THR A 88 -4.30 -12.53 4.25
N VAL A 89 -4.49 -11.23 4.03
CA VAL A 89 -5.34 -10.41 4.90
C VAL A 89 -6.75 -10.31 4.31
N PRO A 90 -7.80 -10.73 5.05
CA PRO A 90 -9.18 -10.59 4.60
C PRO A 90 -9.56 -9.11 4.39
N LYS A 91 -10.00 -8.76 3.17
CA LYS A 91 -10.42 -7.38 2.85
C LYS A 91 -11.59 -6.89 3.70
N LYS A 92 -12.49 -7.79 4.10
CA LYS A 92 -13.62 -7.47 4.98
C LYS A 92 -13.13 -6.88 6.31
N SER A 93 -12.19 -7.54 6.98
CA SER A 93 -11.62 -7.08 8.25
C SER A 93 -10.88 -5.74 8.13
N LEU A 94 -10.18 -5.51 7.01
CA LEU A 94 -9.56 -4.21 6.71
C LEU A 94 -10.61 -3.10 6.52
N ASN A 95 -11.70 -3.38 5.82
CA ASN A 95 -12.77 -2.41 5.62
C ASN A 95 -13.48 -2.04 6.94
N GLU A 96 -13.62 -3.00 7.86
CA GLU A 96 -14.16 -2.75 9.21
C GLU A 96 -13.22 -1.86 10.03
N LEU A 97 -11.90 -2.11 9.96
CA LEU A 97 -10.91 -1.23 10.59
C LEU A 97 -10.93 0.18 9.96
N ASP A 98 -11.02 0.28 8.64
CA ASP A 98 -11.13 1.55 7.92
C ASP A 98 -12.40 2.32 8.32
N ALA A 99 -13.52 1.63 8.53
CA ALA A 99 -14.76 2.23 9.00
C ALA A 99 -14.63 2.80 10.42
N LEU A 100 -13.95 2.06 11.32
CA LEU A 100 -13.66 2.52 12.67
C LEU A 100 -12.77 3.77 12.67
N ILE A 101 -11.63 3.71 11.97
CA ILE A 101 -10.67 4.83 11.84
C ILE A 101 -11.35 6.07 11.27
N LYS A 102 -12.17 5.91 10.24
CA LYS A 102 -12.95 7.00 9.63
C LYS A 102 -13.92 7.64 10.63
N LYS A 103 -14.63 6.81 11.41
CA LYS A 103 -15.58 7.30 12.42
C LYS A 103 -14.88 8.13 13.49
N VAL A 104 -13.81 7.59 14.10
CA VAL A 104 -13.07 8.31 15.14
C VAL A 104 -12.31 9.51 14.59
N GLY A 105 -11.74 9.41 13.38
CA GLY A 105 -11.05 10.53 12.73
C GLY A 105 -11.98 11.71 12.44
N LYS A 106 -13.21 11.46 11.98
CA LYS A 106 -14.21 12.53 11.83
C LYS A 106 -14.58 13.17 13.16
N LYS A 107 -14.76 12.36 14.21
CA LYS A 107 -15.02 12.84 15.58
C LYS A 107 -13.88 13.75 16.07
N TRP A 108 -12.62 13.37 15.90
CA TRP A 108 -11.47 14.17 16.36
C TRP A 108 -11.35 15.54 15.68
N MET A 109 -11.82 15.64 14.43
CA MET A 109 -11.83 16.90 13.68
C MET A 109 -13.16 17.67 13.81
N ASN A 110 -14.08 17.23 14.66
CA ASN A 110 -15.43 17.78 14.79
C ASN A 110 -16.19 17.86 13.44
N LEU A 111 -15.95 16.89 12.55
CA LEU A 111 -16.63 16.83 11.26
C LEU A 111 -17.99 16.15 11.39
N PRO A 112 -19.04 16.66 10.70
CA PRO A 112 -20.31 15.98 10.63
C PRO A 112 -20.17 14.65 9.88
N VAL A 113 -21.10 13.73 10.13
CA VAL A 113 -21.13 12.41 9.48
C VAL A 113 -21.17 12.54 7.95
N THR A 114 -21.84 13.56 7.43
CA THR A 114 -21.97 13.89 6.00
C THR A 114 -20.70 14.50 5.37
N ALA A 115 -19.70 14.88 6.17
CA ALA A 115 -18.45 15.42 5.65
C ALA A 115 -17.69 14.38 4.81
N SER A 116 -16.92 14.88 3.86
CA SER A 116 -16.08 14.10 2.97
C SER A 116 -15.01 13.37 3.77
N CYS A 117 -14.86 12.07 3.55
CA CYS A 117 -13.84 11.28 4.24
C CYS A 117 -12.45 11.53 3.66
N GLU A 118 -12.40 12.01 2.42
CA GLU A 118 -11.21 12.29 1.65
C GLU A 118 -10.31 13.30 2.36
N LEU A 119 -10.86 14.20 3.17
CA LEU A 119 -10.10 15.11 4.05
C LEU A 119 -9.13 14.35 4.98
N LEU A 120 -9.53 13.20 5.50
CA LEU A 120 -8.66 12.35 6.33
C LEU A 120 -7.50 11.78 5.52
N TYR A 121 -7.72 11.55 4.22
CA TYR A 121 -6.81 10.82 3.35
C TYR A 121 -5.80 11.70 2.62
N LEU A 122 -6.03 13.01 2.59
CA LEU A 122 -5.09 13.96 1.99
C LEU A 122 -3.79 14.02 2.79
N PRO A 123 -2.65 14.31 2.13
CA PRO A 123 -1.40 14.56 2.84
C PRO A 123 -1.50 15.81 3.71
N TYR A 124 -0.61 15.92 4.70
CA TYR A 124 -0.50 17.11 5.55
C TYR A 124 -0.26 18.40 4.74
N THR A 125 0.51 18.32 3.65
CA THR A 125 0.76 19.44 2.72
C THR A 125 -0.49 19.94 2.00
N ALA A 126 -1.57 19.16 2.00
CA ALA A 126 -2.87 19.53 1.45
C ALA A 126 -3.92 19.76 2.55
N GLY A 127 -3.51 19.90 3.81
CA GLY A 127 -4.39 20.13 4.96
C GLY A 127 -5.16 18.89 5.42
N GLY A 128 -4.72 17.68 5.06
CA GLY A 128 -5.32 16.42 5.52
C GLY A 128 -4.57 15.76 6.67
N MET A 129 -4.98 14.52 6.99
CA MET A 129 -4.45 13.74 8.13
C MET A 129 -3.57 12.55 7.71
N ASN A 130 -3.26 12.45 6.42
CA ASN A 130 -2.36 11.45 5.84
C ASN A 130 -2.76 9.99 6.10
N ILE A 131 -4.03 9.71 6.38
CA ILE A 131 -4.52 8.34 6.58
C ILE A 131 -4.84 7.71 5.22
N ILE A 132 -4.10 6.72 4.77
CA ILE A 132 -4.52 5.92 3.62
C ILE A 132 -5.35 4.74 4.14
N PRO A 133 -6.57 4.49 3.60
CA PRO A 133 -7.34 3.31 3.98
C PRO A 133 -6.52 2.03 3.88
N THR A 134 -6.55 1.21 4.92
CA THR A 134 -5.78 -0.03 5.04
C THR A 134 -6.13 -1.04 3.96
N SER A 135 -7.39 -1.05 3.53
CA SER A 135 -7.83 -1.80 2.35
C SER A 135 -7.07 -1.40 1.07
N VAL A 136 -6.81 -0.11 0.87
CA VAL A 136 -6.02 0.40 -0.26
C VAL A 136 -4.53 0.16 -0.05
N LEU A 137 -4.01 0.34 1.16
CA LEU A 137 -2.61 0.01 1.50
C LEU A 137 -2.28 -1.46 1.22
N CYS A 138 -3.24 -2.37 1.42
CA CYS A 138 -3.09 -3.77 1.07
C CYS A 138 -2.88 -3.98 -0.45
N ASP A 139 -3.60 -3.24 -1.29
CA ASP A 139 -3.42 -3.30 -2.74
C ASP A 139 -2.06 -2.71 -3.16
N ILE A 140 -1.69 -1.56 -2.58
CA ILE A 140 -0.38 -0.92 -2.78
C ILE A 140 0.75 -1.87 -2.39
N SER A 141 0.63 -2.53 -1.24
CA SER A 141 1.62 -3.47 -0.73
C SER A 141 1.76 -4.69 -1.63
N THR A 142 0.63 -5.23 -2.13
CA THR A 142 0.61 -6.37 -3.06
C THR A 142 1.33 -6.04 -4.36
N VAL A 143 0.99 -4.90 -4.99
CA VAL A 143 1.64 -4.46 -6.24
C VAL A 143 3.12 -4.18 -6.02
N SER A 144 3.46 -3.46 -4.95
CA SER A 144 4.86 -3.12 -4.62
C SER A 144 5.70 -4.37 -4.38
N HIS A 145 5.16 -5.35 -3.67
CA HIS A 145 5.86 -6.59 -3.38
C HIS A 145 6.11 -7.41 -4.65
N ALA A 146 5.08 -7.62 -5.48
CA ALA A 146 5.22 -8.34 -6.73
C ALA A 146 6.21 -7.66 -7.69
N PHE A 147 6.16 -6.33 -7.82
CA PHE A 147 7.10 -5.59 -8.63
C PHE A 147 8.55 -5.72 -8.12
N ARG A 148 8.76 -5.71 -6.80
CA ARG A 148 10.07 -5.91 -6.18
C ARG A 148 10.63 -7.32 -6.37
N LEU A 149 9.76 -8.34 -6.50
CA LEU A 149 10.18 -9.70 -6.87
C LEU A 149 10.68 -9.75 -8.32
N LEU A 150 9.92 -9.16 -9.24
CA LEU A 150 10.29 -9.07 -10.67
C LEU A 150 11.55 -8.22 -10.91
N THR A 151 11.81 -7.24 -10.04
CA THR A 151 12.97 -6.35 -10.12
C THR A 151 14.04 -6.68 -9.06
N SER A 152 14.05 -7.91 -8.53
CA SER A 152 15.07 -8.33 -7.57
C SER A 152 16.48 -8.24 -8.17
N ASN A 153 17.46 -7.91 -7.33
CA ASN A 153 18.89 -7.94 -7.70
C ASN A 153 19.40 -9.38 -7.84
N ASP A 154 18.80 -10.32 -7.11
CA ASP A 154 19.09 -11.73 -7.26
C ASP A 154 18.40 -12.30 -8.50
N ARG A 155 19.23 -12.80 -9.44
CA ARG A 155 18.79 -13.38 -10.71
C ARG A 155 17.94 -14.63 -10.51
N ILE A 156 18.21 -15.42 -9.47
CA ILE A 156 17.44 -16.65 -9.19
C ILE A 156 16.02 -16.27 -8.76
N THR A 157 15.89 -15.37 -7.78
CA THR A 157 14.60 -14.84 -7.34
C THR A 157 13.84 -14.19 -8.48
N GLN A 158 14.50 -13.36 -9.30
CA GLN A 158 13.87 -12.71 -10.45
C GLN A 158 13.34 -13.73 -11.46
N LYS A 159 14.14 -14.74 -11.81
CA LYS A 159 13.74 -15.81 -12.73
C LYS A 159 12.56 -16.61 -12.18
N LEU A 160 12.64 -17.04 -10.92
CA LEU A 160 11.58 -17.79 -10.26
C LEU A 160 10.27 -16.99 -10.20
N ALA A 161 10.35 -15.69 -9.90
CA ALA A 161 9.20 -14.81 -9.89
C ALA A 161 8.57 -14.69 -11.28
N TYR A 162 9.38 -14.50 -12.32
CA TYR A 162 8.90 -14.46 -13.71
C TYR A 162 8.26 -15.78 -14.13
N ASP A 163 8.92 -16.92 -13.88
CA ASP A 163 8.43 -18.24 -14.25
C ASP A 163 7.11 -18.57 -13.54
N SER A 164 7.01 -18.26 -12.24
CA SER A 164 5.78 -18.43 -11.47
C SER A 164 4.63 -17.52 -11.95
N MET A 165 4.95 -16.27 -12.30
CA MET A 165 3.97 -15.33 -12.87
C MET A 165 3.47 -15.80 -14.24
N LYS A 166 4.40 -16.26 -15.09
CA LYS A 166 4.12 -16.81 -16.42
C LYS A 166 3.24 -18.05 -16.32
N GLU A 167 3.53 -18.96 -15.40
CA GLU A 167 2.76 -20.19 -15.17
C GLU A 167 1.29 -19.89 -14.84
N VAL A 168 1.01 -18.87 -14.01
CA VAL A 168 -0.37 -18.46 -13.69
C VAL A 168 -1.11 -18.00 -14.94
N VAL A 169 -0.46 -17.23 -15.80
CA VAL A 169 -1.04 -16.75 -17.07
C VAL A 169 -1.21 -17.92 -18.05
N GLN A 170 -0.22 -18.79 -18.18
CA GLN A 170 -0.24 -19.97 -19.04
C GLN A 170 -1.40 -20.92 -18.68
N ARG A 171 -1.61 -21.19 -17.39
CA ARG A 171 -2.74 -22.01 -16.90
C ARG A 171 -4.09 -21.39 -17.26
N ARG A 172 -4.17 -20.06 -17.32
CA ARG A 172 -5.39 -19.30 -17.65
C ARG A 172 -5.67 -19.23 -19.15
N ILE A 173 -4.65 -19.00 -19.97
CA ILE A 173 -4.80 -18.87 -21.43
C ILE A 173 -4.67 -20.23 -22.14
N ARG A 174 -4.16 -21.27 -21.47
CA ARG A 174 -3.92 -22.63 -21.99
C ARG A 174 -2.95 -22.68 -23.18
N LYS A 175 -2.04 -21.71 -23.26
CA LYS A 175 -0.93 -21.64 -24.23
C LYS A 175 0.27 -20.94 -23.60
N GLU A 176 1.44 -21.08 -24.22
CA GLU A 176 2.63 -20.29 -23.89
C GLU A 176 2.35 -18.79 -24.11
N PRO A 177 2.33 -17.94 -23.05
CA PRO A 177 1.96 -16.55 -23.19
C PRO A 177 3.15 -15.68 -23.61
N THR A 178 2.89 -14.72 -24.49
CA THR A 178 3.82 -13.63 -24.83
C THR A 178 3.92 -12.61 -23.69
N MET A 179 4.97 -11.77 -23.68
CA MET A 179 5.13 -10.75 -22.65
C MET A 179 3.99 -9.73 -22.68
N GLU A 180 3.48 -9.42 -23.87
CA GLU A 180 2.34 -8.54 -24.10
C GLU A 180 1.06 -9.12 -23.50
N GLU A 181 0.81 -10.42 -23.70
CA GLU A 181 -0.34 -11.11 -23.11
C GLU A 181 -0.27 -11.16 -21.58
N ILE A 182 0.93 -11.36 -21.02
CA ILE A 182 1.16 -11.30 -19.57
C ILE A 182 0.82 -9.88 -19.06
N ALA A 183 1.32 -8.84 -19.72
CA ALA A 183 1.03 -7.46 -19.33
C ALA A 183 -0.46 -7.13 -19.41
N GLN A 184 -1.13 -7.49 -20.52
CA GLN A 184 -2.57 -7.31 -20.71
C GLN A 184 -3.39 -8.04 -19.64
N PHE A 185 -2.99 -9.25 -19.26
CA PHE A 185 -3.63 -10.04 -18.21
C PHE A 185 -3.64 -9.30 -16.86
N TYR A 186 -2.51 -8.72 -16.45
CA TYR A 186 -2.40 -7.98 -15.18
C TYR A 186 -2.96 -6.55 -15.23
N ASN A 187 -2.98 -5.93 -16.42
CA ASN A 187 -3.64 -4.64 -16.64
C ASN A 187 -5.18 -4.74 -16.59
N GLY A 188 -5.73 -5.94 -16.46
CA GLY A 188 -7.16 -6.14 -16.28
C GLY A 188 -7.93 -6.06 -17.58
N ALA A 189 -7.30 -6.38 -18.73
CA ALA A 189 -8.06 -6.64 -19.95
C ALA A 189 -9.17 -7.64 -19.62
N SER A 190 -10.43 -7.22 -19.86
CA SER A 190 -11.60 -8.08 -19.90
C SER A 190 -11.44 -8.97 -21.10
N SER A 191 -10.51 -9.92 -21.03
CA SER A 191 -10.45 -10.99 -22.00
C SER A 191 -11.73 -11.79 -21.81
N THR A 192 -12.73 -11.46 -22.61
CA THR A 192 -13.95 -12.23 -22.87
C THR A 192 -13.64 -13.70 -23.19
N ASN A 193 -12.37 -14.03 -23.47
CA ASN A 193 -11.87 -15.35 -23.83
C ASN A 193 -10.98 -16.04 -22.76
N ILE A 194 -10.81 -15.51 -21.54
CA ILE A 194 -10.10 -16.24 -20.47
C ILE A 194 -11.12 -16.89 -19.54
N PRO A 195 -11.23 -18.23 -19.51
CA PRO A 195 -12.19 -18.92 -18.66
C PRO A 195 -11.98 -18.56 -17.17
N GLN A 196 -13.08 -18.24 -16.48
CA GLN A 196 -13.09 -18.20 -15.02
C GLN A 196 -12.99 -19.65 -14.50
N LEU A 197 -11.77 -20.14 -14.23
CA LEU A 197 -11.63 -21.34 -13.42
C LEU A 197 -12.07 -21.02 -11.98
N ASN A 198 -12.96 -21.87 -11.47
CA ASN A 198 -13.54 -21.82 -10.11
C ASN A 198 -12.54 -22.23 -9.01
N THR A 199 -11.35 -22.72 -9.36
CA THR A 199 -10.37 -23.32 -8.44
C THR A 199 -8.97 -22.71 -8.60
N ASP A 200 -8.88 -21.38 -8.64
CA ASP A 200 -7.58 -20.73 -8.63
C ASP A 200 -6.90 -20.94 -7.27
N VAL A 201 -5.73 -21.58 -7.29
CA VAL A 201 -4.83 -21.58 -6.15
C VAL A 201 -4.45 -20.11 -5.90
N SER A 202 -4.87 -19.60 -4.74
CA SER A 202 -4.49 -18.26 -4.28
C SER A 202 -2.96 -18.16 -4.32
N SER A 203 -2.44 -17.11 -4.95
CA SER A 203 -1.01 -16.87 -5.10
C SER A 203 -0.73 -15.38 -5.07
N CYS A 204 0.54 -14.99 -4.93
CA CYS A 204 0.95 -13.59 -5.02
C CYS A 204 0.46 -12.95 -6.33
N TRP A 205 0.50 -13.71 -7.43
CA TRP A 205 0.14 -13.24 -8.77
C TRP A 205 -1.37 -13.10 -8.99
N THR A 206 -2.19 -14.03 -8.49
CA THR A 206 -3.65 -13.88 -8.56
C THR A 206 -4.12 -12.69 -7.71
N LYS A 207 -3.49 -12.48 -6.54
CA LYS A 207 -3.68 -11.27 -5.72
C LYS A 207 -3.24 -10.00 -6.45
N LEU A 208 -2.10 -10.02 -7.14
CA LEU A 208 -1.60 -8.91 -7.95
C LEU A 208 -2.63 -8.45 -8.97
N ARG A 209 -3.20 -9.38 -9.76
CA ARG A 209 -4.24 -9.03 -10.75
C ARG A 209 -5.43 -8.33 -10.08
N GLY A 210 -5.90 -8.86 -8.94
CA GLY A 210 -6.98 -8.24 -8.18
C GLY A 210 -6.64 -6.84 -7.68
N ALA A 211 -5.41 -6.64 -7.17
CA ALA A 211 -4.93 -5.36 -6.68
C ALA A 211 -4.76 -4.34 -7.81
N MET A 212 -4.16 -4.73 -8.94
CA MET A 212 -4.03 -3.92 -10.15
C MET A 212 -5.39 -3.44 -10.64
N ARG A 213 -6.39 -4.33 -10.75
CA ARG A 213 -7.76 -3.95 -11.16
C ARG A 213 -8.42 -2.93 -10.22
N ARG A 214 -8.18 -3.05 -8.91
CA ARG A 214 -8.75 -2.12 -7.92
C ARG A 214 -8.02 -0.78 -7.88
N LEU A 215 -6.73 -0.75 -8.19
CA LEU A 215 -5.94 0.46 -8.26
C LEU A 215 -6.14 1.18 -9.60
N SER A 216 -6.33 0.46 -10.70
CA SER A 216 -6.58 1.05 -12.03
C SER A 216 -7.89 1.83 -12.09
N SER A 217 -8.87 1.53 -11.23
CA SER A 217 -10.08 2.36 -11.08
C SER A 217 -9.86 3.68 -10.35
N LYS A 218 -8.69 3.87 -9.70
CA LYS A 218 -8.35 5.06 -8.91
C LYS A 218 -7.23 5.89 -9.55
N MET A 219 -6.31 5.26 -10.26
CA MET A 219 -5.14 5.92 -10.86
C MET A 219 -4.76 5.26 -12.17
N LYS A 220 -3.96 5.98 -12.98
CA LYS A 220 -3.38 5.40 -14.19
C LYS A 220 -2.19 4.54 -13.79
N ILE A 221 -2.40 3.22 -13.73
CA ILE A 221 -1.36 2.23 -13.43
C ILE A 221 -1.35 1.17 -14.52
N THR A 222 -0.16 0.86 -15.04
CA THR A 222 -0.01 -0.06 -16.18
C THR A 222 1.29 -0.84 -16.07
N PHE A 223 1.21 -2.15 -16.25
CA PHE A 223 2.35 -3.02 -16.51
C PHE A 223 2.69 -2.95 -18.00
N GLU A 224 3.93 -2.59 -18.31
CA GLU A 224 4.45 -2.50 -19.67
C GLU A 224 5.59 -3.50 -19.86
N PRO A 225 5.55 -4.34 -20.92
CA PRO A 225 6.66 -5.22 -21.23
C PRO A 225 7.81 -4.43 -21.87
N ASP A 226 9.02 -4.65 -21.39
CA ASP A 226 10.27 -4.26 -22.04
C ASP A 226 10.86 -5.51 -22.70
N VAL A 227 10.47 -5.72 -23.97
CA VAL A 227 10.87 -6.91 -24.76
C VAL A 227 12.39 -6.97 -24.90
N SER A 228 13.05 -5.83 -25.11
CA SER A 228 14.50 -5.71 -25.27
C SER A 228 15.25 -6.18 -24.03
N LYS A 229 14.76 -5.81 -22.84
CA LYS A 229 15.40 -6.17 -21.56
C LYS A 229 14.79 -7.42 -20.91
N LYS A 230 13.77 -8.03 -21.52
CA LYS A 230 12.97 -9.14 -20.97
C LYS A 230 12.49 -8.83 -19.54
N LYS A 231 12.00 -7.61 -19.33
CA LYS A 231 11.54 -7.11 -18.02
C LYS A 231 10.14 -6.52 -18.12
N PHE A 232 9.54 -6.30 -16.95
CA PHE A 232 8.29 -5.57 -16.84
C PHE A 232 8.52 -4.27 -16.10
N ASN A 233 8.04 -3.18 -16.69
CA ASN A 233 8.00 -1.86 -16.06
C ASN A 233 6.61 -1.62 -15.49
N LEU A 234 6.54 -0.92 -14.37
CA LEU A 234 5.29 -0.44 -13.80
C LEU A 234 5.20 1.06 -14.01
N ILE A 235 4.27 1.51 -14.83
CA ILE A 235 4.03 2.93 -15.07
C ILE A 235 2.90 3.40 -14.15
N ILE A 236 3.16 4.46 -13.38
CA ILE A 236 2.21 5.09 -12.46
C ILE A 236 2.09 6.56 -12.87
N ASN A 237 0.90 6.99 -13.29
CA ASN A 237 0.61 8.35 -13.75
C ASN A 237 1.65 8.90 -14.77
N LYS A 238 2.03 8.06 -15.75
CA LYS A 238 3.03 8.33 -16.80
C LYS A 238 4.50 8.31 -16.36
N ALA A 239 4.80 8.02 -15.09
CA ALA A 239 6.18 7.86 -14.63
C ALA A 239 6.50 6.38 -14.41
N ALA A 240 7.69 5.95 -14.84
CA ALA A 240 8.18 4.61 -14.55
C ALA A 240 8.55 4.49 -13.06
N ALA A 241 8.02 3.46 -12.41
CA ALA A 241 8.35 3.13 -11.04
C ALA A 241 9.70 2.43 -10.95
N THR A 242 10.44 2.73 -9.89
CA THR A 242 11.66 2.03 -9.52
C THR A 242 11.40 1.12 -8.32
N ARG A 243 12.27 0.13 -8.11
CA ARG A 243 12.18 -0.80 -6.99
C ARG A 243 12.05 -0.10 -5.63
N PHE A 244 12.74 1.02 -5.46
CA PHE A 244 12.83 1.77 -4.20
C PHE A 244 11.60 2.66 -3.99
N ASN A 245 11.17 3.38 -5.03
CA ASN A 245 10.12 4.39 -4.91
C ASN A 245 8.70 3.89 -5.24
N VAL A 246 8.52 2.66 -5.74
CA VAL A 246 7.20 2.15 -6.17
C VAL A 246 6.10 2.33 -5.13
N GLU A 247 6.40 2.02 -3.87
CA GLU A 247 5.41 2.11 -2.79
C GLU A 247 5.06 3.57 -2.47
N ALA A 248 6.04 4.48 -2.50
CA ALA A 248 5.83 5.91 -2.32
C ALA A 248 5.01 6.49 -3.48
N GLN A 249 5.37 6.19 -4.72
CA GLN A 249 4.65 6.64 -5.91
C GLN A 249 3.19 6.16 -5.93
N LEU A 250 2.92 4.91 -5.54
CA LEU A 250 1.55 4.39 -5.43
C LEU A 250 0.75 5.10 -4.34
N ARG A 251 1.37 5.38 -3.18
CA ARG A 251 0.73 6.15 -2.10
C ARG A 251 0.42 7.58 -2.55
N ASP A 252 1.34 8.24 -3.25
CA ASP A 252 1.14 9.61 -3.73
C ASP A 252 0.10 9.69 -4.84
N ALA A 253 0.10 8.74 -5.77
CA ALA A 253 -0.95 8.60 -6.78
C ALA A 253 -2.33 8.38 -6.13
N THR A 254 -2.40 7.59 -5.06
CA THR A 254 -3.62 7.34 -4.28
C THR A 254 -4.12 8.62 -3.58
N ARG A 255 -3.22 9.36 -2.94
CA ARG A 255 -3.54 10.64 -2.31
C ARG A 255 -4.05 11.66 -3.32
N ASN A 256 -3.42 11.73 -4.49
CA ASN A 256 -3.85 12.59 -5.60
C ASN A 256 -5.25 12.21 -6.08
N TYR A 257 -5.56 10.91 -6.19
CA TYR A 257 -6.92 10.46 -6.48
C TYR A 257 -7.93 11.00 -5.46
N PHE A 258 -7.68 10.82 -4.16
CA PHE A 258 -8.60 11.33 -3.12
C PHE A 258 -8.74 12.84 -3.14
N LYS A 259 -7.66 13.57 -3.45
CA LYS A 259 -7.71 15.03 -3.65
C LYS A 259 -8.66 15.41 -4.78
N GLN A 260 -8.54 14.75 -5.93
CA GLN A 260 -9.43 15.00 -7.06
C GLN A 260 -10.88 14.61 -6.75
N THR A 261 -11.09 13.48 -6.05
CA THR A 261 -12.42 13.07 -5.59
C THR A 261 -13.04 14.11 -4.66
N LEU A 262 -12.26 14.72 -3.74
CA LEU A 262 -12.75 15.79 -2.88
C LEU A 262 -13.13 17.04 -3.67
N LEU A 263 -12.25 17.48 -4.59
CA LEU A 263 -12.47 18.67 -5.41
C LEU A 263 -13.68 18.54 -6.34
N ALA A 264 -13.96 17.33 -6.83
CA ALA A 264 -15.13 17.04 -7.66
C ALA A 264 -16.46 17.13 -6.89
N LYS A 265 -16.47 17.18 -5.55
CA LYS A 265 -17.71 17.29 -4.77
C LYS A 265 -18.28 18.70 -4.86
N PRO A 266 -19.55 18.89 -5.27
CA PRO A 266 -20.11 20.21 -5.58
C PRO A 266 -20.00 21.24 -4.46
N SER A 267 -20.39 20.92 -3.23
CA SER A 267 -20.34 21.86 -2.10
C SER A 267 -19.00 21.78 -1.36
N GLN A 268 -18.63 20.58 -0.92
CA GLN A 268 -17.48 20.37 -0.06
C GLN A 268 -16.14 20.62 -0.78
N GLY A 269 -16.06 20.32 -2.08
CA GLY A 269 -14.88 20.61 -2.90
C GLY A 269 -14.65 22.11 -3.08
N ARG A 270 -15.73 22.88 -3.27
CA ARG A 270 -15.66 24.36 -3.34
C ARG A 270 -15.15 24.96 -2.03
N VAL A 271 -15.72 24.54 -0.90
CA VAL A 271 -15.28 25.00 0.43
C VAL A 271 -13.80 24.66 0.64
N TYR A 272 -13.38 23.42 0.40
CA TYR A 272 -11.99 23.02 0.53
C TYR A 272 -11.05 23.87 -0.36
N ASN A 273 -11.42 24.11 -1.62
CA ASN A 273 -10.59 24.88 -2.54
C ASN A 273 -10.40 26.34 -2.07
N VAL A 274 -11.46 26.98 -1.57
CA VAL A 274 -11.37 28.33 -1.02
C VAL A 274 -10.52 28.35 0.25
N THR A 275 -10.78 27.45 1.19
CA THR A 275 -10.04 27.37 2.46
C THR A 275 -8.56 27.06 2.23
N ALA A 276 -8.24 26.14 1.31
CA ALA A 276 -6.85 25.81 0.97
C ALA A 276 -6.11 27.01 0.35
N LYS A 277 -6.76 27.78 -0.51
CA LYS A 277 -6.18 29.01 -1.09
C LYS A 277 -5.94 30.10 -0.03
N ILE A 278 -6.90 30.28 0.89
CA ILE A 278 -6.76 31.25 1.98
C ILE A 278 -5.62 30.84 2.91
N LEU A 279 -5.57 29.59 3.35
CA LEU A 279 -4.48 29.07 4.18
C LEU A 279 -3.12 29.22 3.49
N PHE A 280 -3.02 28.88 2.21
CA PHE A 280 -1.78 29.05 1.46
C PHE A 280 -1.34 30.51 1.40
N ARG A 281 -2.28 31.44 1.20
CA ARG A 281 -2.00 32.88 1.20
C ARG A 281 -1.55 33.38 2.57
N ILE A 282 -2.23 32.98 3.64
CA ILE A 282 -1.83 33.32 5.02
C ILE A 282 -0.44 32.78 5.33
N ILE A 283 -0.16 31.51 5.01
CA ILE A 283 1.16 30.91 5.25
C ILE A 283 2.22 31.63 4.43
N SER A 284 1.96 31.95 3.15
CA SER A 284 2.88 32.71 2.30
C SER A 284 3.18 34.08 2.91
N THR A 285 2.15 34.81 3.34
CA THR A 285 2.29 36.13 3.96
C THR A 285 3.00 36.06 5.31
N VAL A 286 2.73 35.05 6.14
CA VAL A 286 3.41 34.84 7.42
C VAL A 286 4.88 34.44 7.21
N MET A 287 5.18 33.62 6.20
CA MET A 287 6.56 33.29 5.84
C MET A 287 7.30 34.50 5.27
N GLU A 288 6.67 35.32 4.43
CA GLU A 288 7.24 36.59 3.93
C GLU A 288 7.54 37.55 5.09
N ILE A 289 6.57 37.76 5.99
CA ILE A 289 6.77 38.58 7.20
C ILE A 289 7.89 38.00 8.08
N SER A 290 7.95 36.67 8.23
CA SER A 290 9.02 36.02 9.00
C SER A 290 10.38 36.13 8.33
N LEU A 291 10.45 36.13 7.00
CA LEU A 291 11.68 36.34 6.23
C LEU A 291 12.14 37.79 6.31
N ASP A 292 11.20 38.74 6.25
CA ASP A 292 11.46 40.17 6.40
C ASP A 292 11.87 40.53 7.84
N LEU A 293 11.30 39.87 8.85
CA LEU A 293 11.77 39.97 10.24
C LEU A 293 13.18 39.39 10.41
N LEU A 294 13.47 38.24 9.79
CA LEU A 294 14.81 37.65 9.83
C LEU A 294 15.84 38.52 9.09
N ASN A 295 15.49 39.08 7.94
CA ASN A 295 16.34 40.00 7.18
C ASN A 295 16.50 41.34 7.91
N GLY A 296 15.46 41.84 8.57
CA GLY A 296 15.53 43.04 9.41
C GLY A 296 16.40 42.85 10.65
N ILE A 297 16.33 41.69 11.30
CA ILE A 297 17.22 41.34 12.42
C ILE A 297 18.67 41.17 11.92
N LEU A 298 18.88 40.53 10.76
CA LEU A 298 20.22 40.40 10.16
C LEU A 298 20.80 41.77 9.79
N PHE A 299 19.98 42.69 9.29
CA PHE A 299 20.38 44.06 8.93
C PHE A 299 20.75 44.89 10.18
N ILE A 300 19.98 44.77 11.27
CA ILE A 300 20.30 45.45 12.55
C ILE A 300 21.59 44.89 13.16
N VAL A 301 21.82 43.57 13.08
CA VAL A 301 23.06 42.93 13.55
C VAL A 301 24.26 43.33 12.68
N LEU A 302 24.12 43.40 11.35
CA LEU A 302 25.18 43.86 10.46
C LEU A 302 25.53 45.35 10.65
N VAL A 303 24.55 46.23 10.85
CA VAL A 303 24.78 47.66 11.12
C VAL A 303 25.44 47.87 12.49
N SER A 304 25.13 47.03 13.48
CA SER A 304 25.75 47.09 14.81
C SER A 304 27.20 46.59 14.81
N ILE A 305 27.57 45.70 13.89
CA ILE A 305 28.94 45.19 13.73
C ILE A 305 29.82 46.13 12.90
N LEU A 306 29.24 46.97 12.04
CA LEU A 306 29.96 47.96 11.22
C LEU A 306 30.17 49.33 11.92
N CYS A 307 29.59 49.53 13.10
CA CYS A 307 29.74 50.75 13.92
C CYS A 307 30.60 50.54 15.18
N LEU A 308 31.31 49.41 15.29
CA LEU A 308 32.37 49.12 16.27
C LEU A 308 33.72 49.04 15.54
#